data_AF-A0A060XDE6-F1
#
_entry.id   AF-A0A060XDE6-F1
#
_cell.length_a   1.000
_cell.length_b   1.000
_cell.length_c   1.000
_cell.angle_alpha   90.00
_cell.angle_beta   90.00
_cell.angle_gamma   90.00
#
_symmetry.space_group_name_H-M   'P 1'
#
loop_
_entity.id
_entity.type
_entity.pdbx_description
1 polymer ?
#
loop_
_entity_poly.entity_id
_entity_poly.type
_entity_poly.pdbx_seq_one_letter_code
_entity_poly.pdbx_strand_id
1 'polypeptide(L)'
;MARNSAFGGTEKMKDPRPLHDKAYVQQCIRQLCEFLSEKGFQGSMSVKSLQSPSTKEFLKIFEFIYCLLDPTFQMPTSKVEEEVPRILKDLGYPFVLSKSSMYSVGAPHTWPQVLGAVVWLIDTVKVFCCMSDQDLLFADFSDGSTEIEDGVEFNKLFLEYTAETYNKFMLGADTFDEEDADYLAKLKRLYNVDEGLLASMEEKYRILSGEVERLEKESQTDRLMVKRTEKVKLQTDLQKLQSYRSNLESFKANLENKASGLAEELEASGLQVETLKQEESRLQHILSTQKFTPADIERINWEKRELQQTINSLSKSLEQAEQHMWNEEIALAKAKETAEVKLAEYHKLARKLKLIPVSAENACGHDFEIRTSTEYGPSTMVQCRTQIQQLLRKLITDVDEECSRLTDMKLSLEESIEQVNSNISDKANDLKQLREQIRRLDEQLEQDMQVGYIFNITNV
;
A
#
# COMPACT_ATOMS: atom_id res chain seq x y z
N MET A 1 3.45 68.41 81.06
CA MET A 1 4.40 69.54 81.21
C MET A 1 4.96 69.89 79.83
N ALA A 2 4.40 70.91 79.18
CA ALA A 2 4.99 71.57 78.01
C ALA A 2 4.97 73.07 78.32
N ARG A 3 6.15 73.68 78.41
CA ARG A 3 6.34 75.09 78.77
C ARG A 3 6.29 75.92 77.49
N ASN A 4 5.13 76.49 77.17
CA ASN A 4 5.05 77.60 76.21
C ASN A 4 5.10 78.91 76.99
N SER A 5 6.30 79.44 77.12
CA SER A 5 6.63 80.71 77.77
C SER A 5 7.17 81.67 76.72
N ALA A 6 6.31 82.34 75.96
CA ALA A 6 6.71 83.46 75.11
C ALA A 6 5.49 84.23 74.60
N PHE A 7 4.96 85.18 75.37
CA PHE A 7 4.38 86.40 74.83
C PHE A 7 4.25 87.47 75.93
N GLY A 8 4.80 88.65 75.65
CA GLY A 8 4.32 89.94 76.17
C GLY A 8 4.65 90.27 77.62
N GLY A 9 5.43 91.33 77.82
CA GLY A 9 5.54 91.98 79.13
C GLY A 9 4.16 92.33 79.68
N THR A 10 4.00 92.29 81.00
CA THR A 10 2.77 92.66 81.69
C THR A 10 2.51 94.16 81.54
N GLU A 11 2.03 94.60 80.37
CA GLU A 11 1.20 95.80 80.31
C GLU A 11 0.00 95.50 81.20
N LYS A 12 -0.14 96.28 82.29
CA LYS A 12 -1.31 96.18 83.16
C LYS A 12 -2.53 96.45 82.28
N MET A 13 -3.26 95.40 81.91
CA MET A 13 -4.46 95.49 81.08
C MET A 13 -5.37 96.55 81.70
N LYS A 14 -5.58 97.65 80.98
CA LYS A 14 -6.40 98.74 81.48
C LYS A 14 -7.85 98.27 81.47
N ASP A 15 -8.57 98.51 82.56
CA ASP A 15 -9.98 98.16 82.66
C ASP A 15 -10.77 98.88 81.55
N PRO A 16 -11.39 98.15 80.60
CA PRO A 16 -12.11 98.74 79.48
C PRO A 16 -13.47 99.29 79.92
N ARG A 17 -13.95 98.95 81.13
CA ARG A 17 -15.26 99.39 81.61
C ARG A 17 -15.17 100.86 82.03
N PRO A 18 -16.15 101.71 81.66
CA PRO A 18 -16.15 103.12 82.02
C PRO A 18 -16.62 103.32 83.48
N LEU A 19 -15.84 102.83 84.45
CA LEU A 19 -16.16 102.87 85.89
C LEU A 19 -16.21 104.29 86.48
N HIS A 20 -15.72 105.29 85.77
CA HIS A 20 -15.82 106.70 86.15
C HIS A 20 -17.04 107.42 85.55
N ASP A 21 -17.74 106.79 84.61
CA ASP A 21 -18.98 107.32 84.04
C ASP A 21 -20.15 107.02 84.98
N LYS A 22 -20.82 108.08 85.44
CA LYS A 22 -21.98 107.98 86.32
C LYS A 22 -23.12 107.21 85.66
N ALA A 23 -23.33 107.35 84.35
CA ALA A 23 -24.41 106.66 83.64
C ALA A 23 -24.20 105.13 83.65
N TYR A 24 -22.95 104.70 83.39
CA TYR A 24 -22.57 103.28 83.44
C TYR A 24 -22.69 102.70 84.86
N VAL A 25 -22.20 103.41 85.88
CA VAL A 25 -22.34 102.96 87.28
C VAL A 25 -23.82 102.81 87.66
N GLN A 26 -24.69 103.75 87.27
CA GLN A 26 -26.14 103.61 87.52
C GLN A 26 -26.76 102.42 86.79
N GLN A 27 -26.28 102.09 85.59
CA GLN A 27 -26.71 100.89 84.86
C GLN A 27 -26.29 99.62 85.60
N CYS A 28 -25.04 99.53 86.07
CA CYS A 28 -24.56 98.40 86.86
C CYS A 28 -25.35 98.21 88.16
N ILE A 29 -25.74 99.29 88.84
CA ILE A 29 -26.60 99.23 90.04
C ILE A 29 -27.98 98.67 89.70
N ARG A 30 -28.59 99.11 88.59
CA ARG A 30 -29.87 98.55 88.13
C ARG A 30 -29.77 97.06 87.81
N GLN A 31 -28.73 96.64 87.08
CA GLN A 31 -28.47 95.24 86.76
C GLN A 31 -28.32 94.38 88.01
N LEU A 32 -27.54 94.85 89.00
CA LEU A 32 -27.39 94.16 90.29
C LEU A 32 -28.73 94.04 91.02
N CYS A 33 -29.52 95.12 91.05
CA CYS A 33 -30.83 95.13 91.71
C CYS A 33 -31.80 94.14 91.04
N GLU A 34 -31.90 94.17 89.71
CA GLU A 34 -32.73 93.28 88.91
C GLU A 34 -32.33 91.81 89.13
N PHE A 35 -31.04 91.50 89.06
CA PHE A 35 -30.53 90.14 89.25
C PHE A 35 -30.83 89.59 90.65
N LEU A 36 -30.59 90.39 91.70
CA LEU A 36 -30.90 89.99 93.07
C LEU A 36 -32.41 89.75 93.26
N SER A 37 -33.25 90.51 92.56
CA SER A 37 -34.73 90.38 92.59
C SER A 37 -35.19 89.11 91.90
N GLU A 38 -34.62 88.82 90.74
CA GLU A 38 -34.92 87.63 89.96
C GLU A 38 -34.52 86.34 90.71
N LYS A 39 -33.38 86.33 91.39
CA LYS A 39 -32.86 85.15 92.10
C LYS A 39 -33.35 85.02 93.56
N GLY A 40 -34.17 85.94 94.05
CA GLY A 40 -34.84 85.82 95.35
C GLY A 40 -33.98 86.18 96.58
N PHE A 41 -33.11 87.19 96.48
CA PHE A 41 -32.31 87.67 97.62
C PHE A 41 -33.20 88.26 98.74
N GLN A 42 -32.95 87.92 100.01
CA GLN A 42 -33.78 88.33 101.15
C GLN A 42 -33.44 89.71 101.77
N GLY A 43 -32.56 90.50 101.15
CA GLY A 43 -32.11 91.81 101.66
C GLY A 43 -32.94 93.02 101.21
N SER A 44 -32.61 94.22 101.71
CA SER A 44 -33.30 95.48 101.30
C SER A 44 -32.87 95.92 99.90
N MET A 45 -33.75 95.72 98.92
CA MET A 45 -33.46 95.86 97.49
C MET A 45 -34.05 97.14 96.92
N SER A 46 -33.34 98.25 97.11
CA SER A 46 -33.64 99.49 96.43
C SER A 46 -32.42 99.98 95.68
N VAL A 47 -32.62 100.57 94.50
CA VAL A 47 -31.56 101.25 93.74
C VAL A 47 -30.85 102.31 94.59
N LYS A 48 -31.53 102.84 95.62
CA LYS A 48 -31.01 103.82 96.59
C LYS A 48 -30.08 103.19 97.63
N SER A 49 -30.36 101.98 98.13
CA SER A 49 -29.48 101.28 99.09
C SER A 49 -28.19 100.79 98.42
N LEU A 50 -28.26 100.44 97.13
CA LEU A 50 -27.11 100.00 96.33
C LEU A 50 -26.23 101.15 95.77
N GLN A 51 -26.55 102.42 96.05
CA GLN A 51 -25.67 103.55 95.69
C GLN A 51 -24.39 103.60 96.54
N SER A 52 -24.50 103.18 97.80
CA SER A 52 -23.40 103.21 98.77
C SER A 52 -23.64 102.15 99.85
N PRO A 53 -23.55 100.85 99.52
CA PRO A 53 -23.83 99.78 100.47
C PRO A 53 -22.76 99.72 101.56
N SER A 54 -23.17 99.27 102.74
CA SER A 54 -22.23 98.95 103.83
C SER A 54 -21.40 97.70 103.48
N THR A 55 -20.23 97.55 104.10
CA THR A 55 -19.40 96.34 103.95
C THR A 55 -20.18 95.07 104.29
N LYS A 56 -21.05 95.11 105.30
CA LYS A 56 -21.90 93.97 105.69
C LYS A 56 -22.93 93.62 104.61
N GLU A 57 -23.54 94.61 103.97
CA GLU A 57 -24.48 94.40 102.86
C GLU A 57 -23.76 93.87 101.63
N PHE A 58 -22.61 94.43 101.28
CA PHE A 58 -21.77 93.92 100.19
C PHE A 58 -21.39 92.45 100.40
N LEU A 59 -20.93 92.06 101.59
CA LEU A 59 -20.55 90.67 101.86
C LEU A 59 -21.73 89.72 101.73
N LYS A 60 -22.92 90.10 102.19
CA LYS A 60 -24.15 89.31 102.00
C LYS A 60 -24.54 89.18 100.53
N ILE A 61 -24.39 90.25 99.76
CA ILE A 61 -24.66 90.25 98.31
C ILE A 61 -23.65 89.35 97.60
N PHE A 62 -22.36 89.48 97.91
CA PHE A 62 -21.30 88.67 97.33
C PHE A 62 -21.48 87.18 97.66
N GLU A 63 -21.73 86.86 98.93
CA GLU A 63 -22.01 85.49 99.38
C GLU A 63 -23.19 84.90 98.63
N PHE A 64 -24.31 85.64 98.56
CA PHE A 64 -25.49 85.18 97.83
C PHE A 64 -25.20 84.90 96.35
N ILE A 65 -24.51 85.81 95.65
CA ILE A 65 -24.19 85.63 94.23
C ILE A 65 -23.23 84.45 94.05
N TYR A 66 -22.24 84.30 94.93
CA TYR A 66 -21.27 83.21 94.85
C TYR A 66 -21.90 81.84 95.16
N CYS A 67 -22.87 81.77 96.07
CA CYS A 67 -23.63 80.55 96.33
C CYS A 67 -24.43 80.04 95.11
N LEU A 68 -24.64 80.88 94.09
CA LEU A 68 -25.21 80.44 92.80
C LEU A 68 -24.20 79.66 91.94
N LEU A 69 -22.89 79.79 92.21
CA LEU A 69 -21.83 78.98 91.60
C LEU A 69 -21.52 77.74 92.44
N ASP A 70 -21.43 77.91 93.76
CA ASP A 70 -21.13 76.85 94.72
C ASP A 70 -22.16 76.84 95.85
N PRO A 71 -23.15 75.93 95.82
CA PRO A 71 -24.18 75.83 96.85
C PRO A 71 -23.66 75.52 98.26
N THR A 72 -22.41 75.05 98.39
CA THR A 72 -21.78 74.70 99.66
C THR A 72 -20.97 75.83 100.28
N PHE A 73 -20.83 76.95 99.57
CA PHE A 73 -20.03 78.09 100.01
C PHE A 73 -20.62 78.80 101.23
N GLN A 74 -19.75 79.19 102.15
CA GLN A 74 -20.06 80.05 103.29
C GLN A 74 -19.00 81.14 103.40
N MET A 75 -19.42 82.39 103.62
CA MET A 75 -18.49 83.51 103.76
C MET A 75 -17.57 83.32 104.99
N PRO A 76 -16.24 83.43 104.85
CA PRO A 76 -15.32 83.32 105.99
C PRO A 76 -15.63 84.35 107.08
N THR A 77 -15.55 83.93 108.35
CA THR A 77 -15.83 84.81 109.50
C THR A 77 -14.68 85.74 109.86
N SER A 78 -13.49 85.52 109.29
CA SER A 78 -12.29 86.35 109.50
C SER A 78 -11.57 86.61 108.18
N LYS A 79 -10.88 87.75 108.08
CA LYS A 79 -10.08 88.16 106.91
C LYS A 79 -10.85 88.21 105.58
N VAL A 80 -12.13 88.58 105.62
CA VAL A 80 -12.98 88.76 104.42
C VAL A 80 -12.37 89.71 103.39
N GLU A 81 -11.58 90.67 103.85
CA GLU A 81 -10.87 91.64 103.01
C GLU A 81 -9.70 91.04 102.19
N GLU A 82 -9.21 89.85 102.57
CA GLU A 82 -8.21 89.08 101.83
C GLU A 82 -8.88 87.98 101.00
N GLU A 83 -9.93 87.34 101.55
CA GLU A 83 -10.63 86.23 100.91
C GLU A 83 -11.48 86.66 99.71
N VAL A 84 -12.19 87.79 99.76
CA VAL A 84 -13.02 88.25 98.62
C VAL A 84 -12.18 88.54 97.37
N PRO A 85 -11.07 89.31 97.43
CA PRO A 85 -10.18 89.47 96.28
C PRO A 85 -9.53 88.17 95.82
N ARG A 86 -9.24 87.24 96.73
CA ARG A 86 -8.69 85.92 96.39
C ARG A 86 -9.68 85.07 95.61
N ILE A 87 -10.93 84.99 96.08
CA ILE A 87 -12.01 84.26 95.41
C ILE A 87 -12.22 84.81 93.98
N LEU A 88 -12.28 86.14 93.84
CA LEU A 88 -12.41 86.77 92.52
C LEU A 88 -11.22 86.44 91.61
N LYS A 89 -10.00 86.43 92.15
CA LYS A 89 -8.80 86.05 91.40
C LYS A 89 -8.82 84.59 90.96
N ASP A 90 -9.25 83.69 91.84
CA ASP A 90 -9.33 82.24 91.56
C ASP A 90 -10.42 81.93 90.52
N LEU A 91 -11.49 82.74 90.46
CA LEU A 91 -12.48 82.73 89.38
C LEU A 91 -11.97 83.37 88.06
N GLY A 92 -10.76 83.93 88.04
CA GLY A 92 -10.16 84.54 86.85
C GLY A 92 -10.51 86.01 86.62
N TYR A 93 -10.96 86.75 87.65
CA TYR A 93 -11.24 88.18 87.53
C TYR A 93 -9.95 88.96 87.19
N PRO A 94 -9.91 89.72 86.07
CA PRO A 94 -8.67 90.29 85.55
C PRO A 94 -8.16 91.53 86.30
N PHE A 95 -8.98 92.14 87.17
CA PHE A 95 -8.65 93.41 87.82
C PHE A 95 -8.51 93.25 89.34
N VAL A 96 -7.33 93.52 89.89
CA VAL A 96 -7.06 93.29 91.32
C VAL A 96 -7.79 94.33 92.19
N LEU A 97 -8.60 93.87 93.14
CA LEU A 97 -9.16 94.68 94.22
C LEU A 97 -8.17 94.69 95.41
N SER A 98 -7.83 95.88 95.91
CA SER A 98 -6.93 95.99 97.06
C SER A 98 -7.66 95.73 98.39
N LYS A 99 -6.89 95.32 99.41
CA LYS A 99 -7.38 95.13 100.78
C LYS A 99 -8.06 96.40 101.34
N SER A 100 -7.54 97.58 101.01
CA SER A 100 -8.12 98.87 101.41
C SER A 100 -9.52 99.12 100.80
N SER A 101 -9.76 98.64 99.58
CA SER A 101 -11.06 98.75 98.92
C SER A 101 -12.13 97.93 99.64
N MET A 102 -11.76 96.81 100.26
CA MET A 102 -12.68 95.95 101.00
C MET A 102 -13.11 96.52 102.37
N TYR A 103 -12.27 97.34 103.00
CA TYR A 103 -12.66 98.07 104.22
C TYR A 103 -13.62 99.24 103.94
N SER A 104 -13.70 99.72 102.70
CA SER A 104 -14.43 100.93 102.32
C SER A 104 -15.24 100.76 101.03
N VAL A 105 -15.91 99.61 100.87
CA VAL A 105 -16.59 99.22 99.62
C VAL A 105 -17.61 100.25 99.13
N GLY A 106 -18.34 100.92 100.02
CA GLY A 106 -19.36 101.91 99.67
C GLY A 106 -18.83 103.32 99.40
N ALA A 107 -17.52 103.55 99.43
CA ALA A 107 -16.95 104.88 99.21
C ALA A 107 -17.11 105.33 97.74
N PRO A 108 -17.34 106.63 97.45
CA PRO A 108 -17.66 107.11 96.09
C PRO A 108 -16.64 106.75 94.99
N HIS A 109 -15.36 106.60 95.34
CA HIS A 109 -14.30 106.23 94.39
C HIS A 109 -13.97 104.72 94.38
N THR A 110 -14.45 103.97 95.37
CA THR A 110 -14.18 102.53 95.54
C THR A 110 -15.35 101.69 95.04
N TRP A 111 -16.58 102.12 95.33
CA TRP A 111 -17.80 101.40 94.96
C TRP A 111 -17.90 101.08 93.46
N PRO A 112 -17.56 101.99 92.52
CA PRO A 112 -17.60 101.65 91.10
C PRO A 112 -16.70 100.46 90.73
N GLN A 113 -15.52 100.33 91.35
CA GLN A 113 -14.60 99.22 91.09
C GLN A 113 -15.12 97.89 91.68
N VAL A 114 -15.65 97.95 92.90
CA VAL A 114 -16.22 96.78 93.58
C VAL A 114 -17.51 96.32 92.89
N LEU A 115 -18.39 97.26 92.54
CA LEU A 115 -19.59 97.00 91.76
C LEU A 115 -19.26 96.39 90.40
N GLY A 116 -18.22 96.88 89.72
CA GLY A 116 -17.74 96.26 88.49
C GLY A 116 -17.37 94.78 88.70
N ALA A 117 -16.71 94.44 89.81
CA ALA A 117 -16.40 93.05 90.14
C ALA A 117 -17.65 92.21 90.44
N VAL A 118 -18.64 92.79 91.13
CA VAL A 118 -19.92 92.11 91.41
C VAL A 118 -20.73 91.87 90.14
N VAL A 119 -20.81 92.87 89.23
CA VAL A 119 -21.49 92.70 87.94
C VAL A 119 -20.76 91.68 87.08
N TRP A 120 -19.42 91.69 87.08
CA TRP A 120 -18.65 90.63 86.43
C TRP A 120 -18.98 89.26 87.04
N LEU A 121 -19.09 89.15 88.36
CA LEU A 121 -19.47 87.90 89.02
C LEU A 121 -20.88 87.45 88.63
N ILE A 122 -21.84 88.37 88.48
CA ILE A 122 -23.17 88.08 87.94
C ILE A 122 -23.07 87.52 86.52
N ASP A 123 -22.25 88.13 85.67
CA ASP A 123 -22.05 87.63 84.31
C ASP A 123 -21.38 86.25 84.31
N THR A 124 -20.43 85.99 85.22
CA THR A 124 -19.85 84.66 85.44
C THR A 124 -20.90 83.64 85.86
N VAL A 125 -21.83 84.00 86.77
CA VAL A 125 -22.97 83.14 87.14
C VAL A 125 -23.88 82.87 85.94
N LYS A 126 -24.19 83.88 85.13
CA LYS A 126 -25.03 83.70 83.93
C LYS A 126 -24.37 82.75 82.93
N VAL A 127 -23.06 82.88 82.71
CA VAL A 127 -22.30 81.97 81.86
C VAL A 127 -22.31 80.56 82.43
N PHE A 128 -22.04 80.40 83.74
CA PHE A 128 -22.06 79.11 84.40
C PHE A 128 -23.43 78.42 84.28
N CYS A 129 -24.53 79.12 84.56
CA CYS A 129 -25.89 78.57 84.40
C CYS A 129 -26.17 78.20 82.93
N CYS A 130 -25.73 79.01 81.97
CA CYS A 130 -25.92 78.71 80.56
C CYS A 130 -25.12 77.47 80.11
N MET A 131 -23.95 77.23 80.72
CA MET A 131 -23.12 76.06 80.45
C MET A 131 -23.63 74.80 81.17
N SER A 132 -24.19 74.92 82.39
CA SER A 132 -24.74 73.79 83.12
C SER A 132 -26.00 73.21 82.45
N ASP A 133 -26.75 74.05 81.74
CA ASP A 133 -27.93 73.62 80.97
C ASP A 133 -27.56 72.91 79.65
N GLN A 134 -26.28 72.96 79.23
CA GLN A 134 -25.81 72.27 78.04
C GLN A 134 -25.20 70.91 78.43
N ASP A 135 -25.69 69.82 77.84
CA ASP A 135 -25.11 68.48 77.92
C ASP A 135 -23.76 68.41 77.18
N LEU A 136 -22.75 69.09 77.73
CA LEU A 136 -21.40 69.18 77.16
C LEU A 136 -20.64 67.86 77.22
N LEU A 137 -21.10 66.89 78.03
CA LEU A 137 -20.52 65.55 78.15
C LEU A 137 -20.70 64.71 76.88
N PHE A 138 -21.72 65.00 76.07
CA PHE A 138 -22.03 64.27 74.84
C PHE A 138 -22.13 65.19 73.63
N ALA A 139 -21.52 66.38 73.71
CA ALA A 139 -21.45 67.28 72.57
C ALA A 139 -20.70 66.59 71.42
N ASP A 140 -21.26 66.72 70.21
CA ASP A 140 -20.72 66.21 68.94
C ASP A 140 -19.43 66.96 68.56
N PHE A 141 -18.37 66.75 69.34
CA PHE A 141 -17.02 67.14 68.99
C PHE A 141 -16.44 66.07 68.07
N SER A 142 -17.07 65.88 66.91
CA SER A 142 -16.49 65.20 65.76
C SER A 142 -15.36 66.09 65.20
N ASP A 143 -14.24 66.19 65.92
CA ASP A 143 -12.97 66.38 65.22
C ASP A 143 -12.75 65.08 64.43
N GLY A 144 -12.81 65.17 63.10
CA GLY A 144 -12.80 64.04 62.16
C GLY A 144 -11.49 63.21 62.16
N SER A 145 -10.84 63.10 63.31
CA SER A 145 -9.60 62.41 63.60
C SER A 145 -9.78 61.18 64.50
N THR A 146 -10.98 60.95 65.04
CA THR A 146 -11.31 59.73 65.79
C THR A 146 -12.55 59.08 65.20
N GLU A 147 -12.37 58.20 64.22
CA GLU A 147 -13.36 57.17 63.90
C GLU A 147 -13.52 56.30 65.15
N ILE A 148 -14.38 56.71 66.07
CA ILE A 148 -14.92 55.80 67.07
C ILE A 148 -15.79 54.85 66.26
N GLU A 149 -15.28 53.65 66.05
CA GLU A 149 -15.83 52.58 65.20
C GLU A 149 -17.33 52.32 65.46
N ASP A 150 -17.83 52.63 66.66
CA ASP A 150 -19.23 52.43 67.07
C ASP A 150 -20.10 53.72 67.15
N GLY A 151 -19.56 54.91 66.87
CA GLY A 151 -20.34 56.17 66.85
C GLY A 151 -20.70 56.76 68.23
N VAL A 152 -21.05 58.05 68.24
CA VAL A 152 -21.34 58.83 69.46
C VAL A 152 -22.57 58.28 70.22
N GLU A 153 -23.57 57.80 69.48
CA GLU A 153 -24.81 57.26 70.06
C GLU A 153 -24.60 55.92 70.78
N PHE A 154 -23.71 55.06 70.29
CA PHE A 154 -23.33 53.83 70.99
C PHE A 154 -22.60 54.14 72.29
N ASN A 155 -21.62 55.05 72.25
CA ASN A 155 -20.88 55.42 73.45
C ASN A 155 -21.77 56.03 74.53
N LYS A 156 -22.74 56.86 74.12
CA LYS A 156 -23.77 57.37 75.03
C LYS A 156 -24.55 56.23 75.67
N LEU A 157 -25.07 55.32 74.85
CA LEU A 157 -25.84 54.17 75.33
C LEU A 157 -25.02 53.27 76.27
N PHE A 158 -23.76 53.03 75.93
CA PHE A 158 -22.83 52.24 76.73
C PHE A 158 -22.49 52.91 78.07
N LEU A 159 -22.24 54.22 78.07
CA LEU A 159 -21.96 54.97 79.29
C LEU A 159 -23.19 55.05 80.21
N GLU A 160 -24.38 55.25 79.65
CA GLU A 160 -25.64 55.19 80.41
C GLU A 160 -25.82 53.82 81.09
N TYR A 161 -25.69 52.73 80.32
CA TYR A 161 -25.75 51.37 80.86
C TYR A 161 -24.69 51.12 81.93
N THR A 162 -23.44 51.54 81.68
CA THR A 162 -22.34 51.36 82.63
C THR A 162 -22.57 52.15 83.90
N ALA A 163 -23.07 53.39 83.82
CA ALA A 163 -23.35 54.21 84.98
C ALA A 163 -24.51 53.63 85.82
N GLU A 164 -25.57 53.15 85.18
CA GLU A 164 -26.71 52.54 85.87
C GLU A 164 -26.32 51.22 86.54
N THR A 165 -25.66 50.31 85.82
CA THR A 165 -25.19 49.03 86.36
C THR A 165 -24.14 49.23 87.45
N TYR A 166 -23.22 50.18 87.29
CA TYR A 166 -22.24 50.51 88.32
C TYR A 166 -22.89 51.10 89.58
N ASN A 167 -23.90 51.96 89.44
CA ASN A 167 -24.65 52.45 90.60
C ASN A 167 -25.37 51.31 91.34
N LYS A 168 -26.02 50.40 90.60
CA LYS A 168 -26.66 49.21 91.20
C LYS A 168 -25.64 48.28 91.85
N PHE A 169 -24.47 48.09 91.23
CA PHE A 169 -23.35 47.35 91.80
C PHE A 169 -22.87 47.97 93.11
N MET A 170 -22.72 49.30 93.16
CA MET A 170 -22.34 50.03 94.38
C MET A 170 -23.39 49.92 95.50
N LEU A 171 -24.65 49.63 95.15
CA LEU A 171 -25.74 49.31 96.08
C LEU A 171 -25.80 47.81 96.45
N GLY A 172 -24.92 46.97 95.89
CA GLY A 172 -24.78 45.55 96.22
C GLY A 172 -25.52 44.58 95.30
N ALA A 173 -26.00 45.01 94.13
CA ALA A 173 -26.57 44.11 93.12
C ALA A 173 -25.46 43.36 92.35
N ASP A 174 -25.73 42.11 91.97
CA ASP A 174 -24.79 41.21 91.26
C ASP A 174 -25.34 40.67 89.93
N THR A 175 -26.58 41.03 89.59
CA THR A 175 -27.23 40.74 88.31
C THR A 175 -27.92 41.98 87.77
N PHE A 176 -27.96 42.11 86.44
CA PHE A 176 -28.42 43.31 85.73
C PHE A 176 -29.35 42.97 84.56
N ASP A 177 -30.14 41.89 84.68
CA ASP A 177 -30.95 41.35 83.58
C ASP A 177 -31.93 42.39 82.98
N GLU A 178 -32.47 43.29 83.81
CA GLU A 178 -33.35 44.38 83.36
C GLU A 178 -32.59 45.41 82.53
N GLU A 179 -31.40 45.81 82.98
CA GLU A 179 -30.53 46.76 82.29
C GLU A 179 -29.99 46.15 81.00
N ASP A 180 -29.64 44.86 81.02
CA ASP A 180 -29.17 44.12 79.86
C ASP A 180 -30.26 44.04 78.79
N ALA A 181 -31.50 43.74 79.18
CA ALA A 181 -32.63 43.69 78.27
C ALA A 181 -32.92 45.07 77.65
N ASP A 182 -32.91 46.13 78.44
CA ASP A 182 -33.12 47.50 77.97
C ASP A 182 -31.96 47.99 77.08
N TYR A 183 -30.71 47.72 77.46
CA TYR A 183 -29.52 48.01 76.65
C TYR A 183 -29.58 47.28 75.30
N LEU A 184 -29.89 45.99 75.29
CA LEU A 184 -30.05 45.22 74.05
C LEU A 184 -31.20 45.75 73.18
N ALA A 185 -32.32 46.15 73.77
CA ALA A 185 -33.43 46.74 73.02
C ALA A 185 -33.04 48.08 72.36
N LYS A 186 -32.36 48.95 73.11
CA LYS A 186 -31.83 50.22 72.60
C LYS A 186 -30.76 49.99 71.52
N LEU A 187 -29.91 48.97 71.68
CA LEU A 187 -28.88 48.59 70.72
C LEU A 187 -29.48 48.06 69.41
N LYS A 188 -30.49 47.19 69.49
CA LYS A 188 -31.25 46.72 68.31
C LYS A 188 -31.88 47.88 67.54
N ARG A 189 -32.40 48.88 68.26
CA ARG A 189 -32.95 50.10 67.65
C ARG A 189 -31.85 50.93 66.98
N LEU A 190 -30.70 51.09 67.63
CA LEU A 190 -29.56 51.86 67.11
C LEU A 190 -29.03 51.29 65.79
N TYR A 191 -28.90 49.96 65.70
CA TYR A 191 -28.43 49.27 64.49
C TYR A 191 -29.54 48.91 63.50
N ASN A 192 -30.78 49.41 63.71
CA ASN A 192 -31.94 49.12 62.87
C ASN A 192 -32.15 47.62 62.60
N VAL A 193 -31.94 46.78 63.63
CA VAL A 193 -32.09 45.33 63.52
C VAL A 193 -33.57 44.99 63.43
N ASP A 194 -34.03 44.60 62.23
CA ASP A 194 -35.35 44.02 62.02
C ASP A 194 -35.26 42.50 62.27
N GLU A 195 -35.76 42.06 63.43
CA GLU A 195 -35.78 40.65 63.82
C GLU A 195 -36.61 39.80 62.86
N GLY A 196 -37.69 40.35 62.30
CA GLY A 196 -38.53 39.64 61.33
C GLY A 196 -37.82 39.44 59.99
N LEU A 197 -37.10 40.46 59.52
CA LEU A 197 -36.25 40.37 58.33
C LEU A 197 -35.08 39.41 58.56
N LEU A 198 -34.43 39.46 59.73
CA LEU A 198 -33.33 38.57 60.10
C LEU A 198 -33.79 37.11 60.10
N ALA A 199 -34.91 36.81 60.76
CA ALA A 199 -35.51 35.47 60.78
C ALA A 199 -35.94 35.00 59.38
N SER A 200 -36.50 35.92 58.56
CA SER A 200 -36.84 35.61 57.16
C SER A 200 -35.59 35.29 56.31
N MET A 201 -34.50 36.02 56.52
CA MET A 201 -33.23 35.78 55.84
C MET A 201 -32.58 34.48 56.30
N GLU A 202 -32.63 34.16 57.59
CA GLU A 202 -32.14 32.89 58.12
C GLU A 202 -32.92 31.71 57.53
N GLU A 203 -34.25 31.80 57.47
CA GLU A 203 -35.08 30.77 56.84
C GLU A 203 -34.80 30.63 55.35
N LYS A 204 -34.67 31.74 54.61
CA LYS A 204 -34.26 31.71 53.20
C LYS A 204 -32.89 31.08 53.02
N TYR A 205 -31.92 31.43 53.87
CA TYR A 205 -30.58 30.87 53.84
C TYR A 205 -30.61 29.36 54.10
N ARG A 206 -31.40 28.91 55.08
CA ARG A 206 -31.61 27.48 55.36
C ARG A 206 -32.19 26.73 54.16
N ILE A 207 -33.21 27.28 53.51
CA ILE A 207 -33.81 26.70 52.29
C ILE A 207 -32.78 26.65 51.15
N LEU A 208 -32.08 27.76 50.89
CA LEU A 208 -31.10 27.85 49.81
C LEU A 208 -29.93 26.91 50.04
N SER A 209 -29.41 26.84 51.28
CA SER A 209 -28.33 25.93 51.64
C SER A 209 -28.74 24.47 51.47
N GLY A 210 -29.97 24.11 51.86
CA GLY A 210 -30.50 22.76 51.64
C GLY A 210 -30.67 22.44 50.15
N GLU A 211 -31.09 23.41 49.35
CA GLU A 211 -31.19 23.26 47.89
C GLU A 211 -29.82 23.12 47.22
N VAL A 212 -28.82 23.90 47.67
CA VAL A 212 -27.43 23.75 47.21
C VAL A 212 -26.92 22.36 47.56
N GLU A 213 -27.10 21.88 48.78
CA GLU A 213 -26.66 20.54 49.18
C GLU A 213 -27.36 19.44 48.37
N ARG A 214 -28.66 19.60 48.08
CA ARG A 214 -29.42 18.70 47.21
C ARG A 214 -28.85 18.71 45.79
N LEU A 215 -28.62 19.89 45.22
CA LEU A 215 -28.06 20.07 43.88
C LEU A 215 -26.62 19.57 43.79
N GLU A 216 -25.82 19.70 44.84
CA GLU A 216 -24.47 19.15 44.93
C GLU A 216 -24.50 17.62 44.96
N LYS A 217 -25.42 17.02 45.74
CA LYS A 217 -25.64 15.56 45.75
C LYS A 217 -26.17 15.05 44.40
N GLU A 218 -27.08 15.79 43.76
CA GLU A 218 -27.59 15.51 42.41
C GLU A 218 -26.53 15.75 41.32
N SER A 219 -25.62 16.70 41.52
CA SER A 219 -24.49 16.96 40.63
C SER A 219 -23.38 15.91 40.81
N GLN A 220 -23.18 15.40 42.02
CA GLN A 220 -22.26 14.31 42.34
C GLN A 220 -22.79 12.96 41.84
N THR A 221 -24.13 12.79 41.79
CA THR A 221 -24.75 11.79 40.91
C THR A 221 -24.73 12.30 39.48
N ASP A 222 -23.53 12.43 38.92
CA ASP A 222 -23.27 12.99 37.60
C ASP A 222 -24.02 12.20 36.51
N ARG A 223 -25.30 12.58 36.27
CA ARG A 223 -26.15 12.05 35.20
C ARG A 223 -25.44 12.21 33.86
N LEU A 224 -24.58 13.23 33.75
CA LEU A 224 -23.73 13.49 32.60
C LEU A 224 -22.54 12.54 32.55
N MET A 225 -21.91 12.12 33.66
CA MET A 225 -20.86 11.10 33.65
C MET A 225 -21.41 9.73 33.26
N VAL A 226 -22.58 9.35 33.76
CA VAL A 226 -23.27 8.11 33.32
C VAL A 226 -23.57 8.20 31.81
N LYS A 227 -24.10 9.32 31.33
CA LYS A 227 -24.38 9.50 29.88
C LYS A 227 -23.11 9.63 29.04
N ARG A 228 -22.04 10.23 29.55
CA ARG A 228 -20.72 10.35 28.89
C ARG A 228 -20.05 8.99 28.80
N THR A 229 -20.10 8.17 29.86
CA THR A 229 -19.56 6.80 29.85
C THR A 229 -20.38 5.90 28.93
N GLU A 230 -21.71 5.99 28.93
CA GLU A 230 -22.58 5.34 27.93
C GLU A 230 -22.24 5.78 26.50
N LYS A 231 -22.06 7.08 26.26
CA LYS A 231 -21.66 7.62 24.95
C LYS A 231 -20.32 7.04 24.50
N VAL A 232 -19.31 7.00 25.38
CA VAL A 232 -17.99 6.43 25.07
C VAL A 232 -18.09 4.94 24.77
N LYS A 233 -18.88 4.18 25.55
CA LYS A 233 -19.15 2.76 25.27
C LYS A 233 -19.78 2.56 23.89
N LEU A 234 -20.86 3.31 23.60
CA LEU A 234 -21.54 3.26 22.32
C LEU A 234 -20.65 3.68 21.14
N GLN A 235 -19.79 4.69 21.32
CA GLN A 235 -18.80 5.08 20.30
C GLN A 235 -17.79 3.97 20.04
N THR A 236 -17.31 3.31 21.10
CA THR A 236 -16.37 2.19 20.98
C THR A 236 -17.02 1.01 20.27
N ASP A 237 -18.27 0.69 20.60
CA ASP A 237 -19.02 -0.39 19.95
C ASP A 237 -19.37 -0.05 18.50
N LEU A 238 -19.70 1.20 18.20
CA LEU A 238 -19.91 1.68 16.83
C LEU A 238 -18.63 1.52 16.00
N GLN A 239 -17.48 1.87 16.55
CA GLN A 239 -16.18 1.70 15.87
C GLN A 239 -15.86 0.21 15.61
N LYS A 240 -16.15 -0.68 16.59
CA LYS A 240 -16.04 -2.13 16.39
C LYS A 240 -16.95 -2.63 15.28
N LEU A 241 -18.23 -2.22 15.29
CA LEU A 241 -19.20 -2.59 14.25
C LEU A 241 -18.79 -2.07 12.86
N GLN A 242 -18.26 -0.86 12.77
CA GLN A 242 -17.72 -0.32 11.53
C GLN A 242 -16.53 -1.13 11.03
N SER A 243 -15.59 -1.47 11.91
CA SER A 243 -14.45 -2.33 11.54
C SER A 243 -14.90 -3.72 11.08
N TYR A 244 -15.88 -4.31 11.77
CA TYR A 244 -16.46 -5.59 11.39
C TYR A 244 -17.19 -5.52 10.04
N ARG A 245 -17.95 -4.46 9.80
CA ARG A 245 -18.61 -4.21 8.52
C ARG A 245 -17.61 -4.04 7.39
N SER A 246 -16.54 -3.28 7.58
CA SER A 246 -15.48 -3.11 6.58
C SER A 246 -14.80 -4.45 6.26
N ASN A 247 -14.54 -5.28 7.28
CA ASN A 247 -14.03 -6.63 7.08
C ASN A 247 -15.01 -7.51 6.27
N LEU A 248 -16.31 -7.48 6.59
CA LEU A 248 -17.33 -8.20 5.83
C LEU A 248 -17.46 -7.70 4.40
N GLU A 249 -17.39 -6.39 4.16
CA GLU A 249 -17.41 -5.79 2.82
C GLU A 249 -16.19 -6.24 2.01
N SER A 250 -15.00 -6.27 2.61
CA SER A 250 -13.78 -6.80 1.96
C SER A 250 -13.89 -8.30 1.67
N PHE A 251 -14.46 -9.08 2.58
CA PHE A 251 -14.68 -10.52 2.39
C PHE A 251 -15.70 -10.78 1.29
N LYS A 252 -16.78 -10.01 1.25
CA LYS A 252 -17.79 -10.05 0.19
C LYS A 252 -17.16 -9.72 -1.16
N ALA A 253 -16.38 -8.64 -1.27
CA ALA A 253 -15.70 -8.26 -2.50
C ALA A 253 -14.73 -9.37 -2.97
N ASN A 254 -14.00 -10.00 -2.05
CA ASN A 254 -13.13 -11.14 -2.37
C ASN A 254 -13.91 -12.35 -2.89
N LEU A 255 -15.09 -12.64 -2.33
CA LEU A 255 -15.96 -13.71 -2.82
C LEU A 255 -16.56 -13.37 -4.18
N GLU A 256 -16.98 -12.13 -4.40
CA GLU A 256 -17.48 -11.66 -5.70
C GLU A 256 -16.40 -11.76 -6.78
N ASN A 257 -15.15 -11.36 -6.48
CA ASN A 257 -14.02 -11.52 -7.40
C ASN A 257 -13.74 -13.00 -7.71
N LYS A 258 -13.79 -13.87 -6.70
CA LYS A 258 -13.64 -15.33 -6.91
C LYS A 258 -14.77 -15.90 -7.75
N ALA A 259 -16.01 -15.48 -7.50
CA ALA A 259 -17.16 -15.92 -8.27
C ALA A 259 -17.07 -15.45 -9.73
N SER A 260 -16.63 -14.21 -9.97
CA SER A 260 -16.36 -13.69 -11.31
C SER A 260 -15.28 -14.50 -12.02
N GLY A 261 -14.14 -14.76 -11.36
CA GLY A 261 -13.08 -15.58 -11.94
C GLY A 261 -13.53 -17.01 -12.27
N LEU A 262 -14.30 -17.65 -11.38
CA LEU A 262 -14.89 -18.96 -11.65
C LEU A 262 -15.92 -18.93 -12.79
N ALA A 263 -16.68 -17.84 -12.93
CA ALA A 263 -17.61 -17.68 -14.04
C ALA A 263 -16.87 -17.53 -15.38
N GLU A 264 -15.80 -16.75 -15.42
CA GLU A 264 -14.92 -16.63 -16.59
C GLU A 264 -14.26 -17.96 -16.96
N GLU A 265 -13.75 -18.71 -15.97
CA GLU A 265 -13.19 -20.05 -16.17
C GLU A 265 -14.25 -21.04 -16.69
N LEU A 266 -15.48 -20.97 -16.16
CA LEU A 266 -16.60 -21.80 -16.61
C LEU A 266 -16.99 -21.47 -18.05
N GLU A 267 -17.04 -20.18 -18.42
CA GLU A 267 -17.31 -19.75 -19.78
C GLU A 267 -16.21 -20.20 -20.75
N ALA A 268 -14.94 -20.03 -20.37
CA ALA A 268 -13.79 -20.49 -21.15
C ALA A 268 -13.80 -22.01 -21.35
N SER A 269 -14.11 -22.78 -20.30
CA SER A 269 -14.28 -24.23 -20.37
C SER A 269 -15.47 -24.62 -21.25
N GLY A 270 -16.58 -23.90 -21.15
CA GLY A 270 -17.76 -24.05 -22.02
C GLY A 270 -17.42 -23.85 -23.49
N LEU A 271 -16.66 -22.80 -23.83
CA LEU A 271 -16.17 -22.54 -25.18
C LEU A 271 -15.24 -23.65 -25.69
N GLN A 272 -14.35 -24.18 -24.84
CA GLN A 272 -13.51 -25.33 -25.20
C GLN A 272 -14.34 -26.57 -25.49
N VAL A 273 -15.35 -26.88 -24.65
CA VAL A 273 -16.27 -28.00 -24.88
C VAL A 273 -17.01 -27.83 -26.22
N GLU A 274 -17.50 -26.63 -26.52
CA GLU A 274 -18.20 -26.37 -27.78
C GLU A 274 -17.26 -26.53 -28.99
N THR A 275 -16.02 -26.03 -28.89
CA THR A 275 -15.00 -26.21 -29.92
C THR A 275 -14.67 -27.69 -30.14
N LEU A 276 -14.53 -28.47 -29.06
CA LEU A 276 -14.28 -29.91 -29.14
C LEU A 276 -15.47 -30.66 -29.74
N LYS A 277 -16.72 -30.28 -29.43
CA LYS A 277 -17.92 -30.86 -30.06
C LYS A 277 -17.99 -30.56 -31.55
N GLN A 278 -17.62 -29.35 -31.96
CA GLN A 278 -17.53 -28.99 -33.37
C GLN A 278 -16.46 -29.82 -34.08
N GLU A 279 -15.30 -30.02 -33.46
CA GLU A 279 -14.23 -30.86 -34.00
C GLU A 279 -14.64 -32.34 -34.04
N GLU A 280 -15.30 -32.86 -33.01
CA GLU A 280 -15.86 -34.21 -33.00
C GLU A 280 -16.87 -34.39 -34.14
N SER A 281 -17.78 -33.44 -34.33
CA SER A 281 -18.77 -33.46 -35.41
C SER A 281 -18.09 -33.41 -36.78
N ARG A 282 -17.03 -32.60 -36.93
CA ARG A 282 -16.21 -32.53 -38.14
C ARG A 282 -15.53 -33.86 -38.42
N LEU A 283 -14.92 -34.47 -37.41
CA LEU A 283 -14.25 -35.77 -37.53
C LEU A 283 -15.25 -36.89 -37.84
N GLN A 284 -16.42 -36.91 -37.21
CA GLN A 284 -17.51 -37.85 -37.54
C GLN A 284 -18.00 -37.65 -38.97
N HIS A 285 -18.12 -36.41 -39.44
CA HIS A 285 -18.46 -36.12 -40.84
C HIS A 285 -17.39 -36.64 -41.81
N ILE A 286 -16.11 -36.45 -41.49
CA ILE A 286 -15.01 -37.00 -42.29
C ILE A 286 -15.09 -38.53 -42.31
N LEU A 287 -15.27 -39.18 -41.15
CA LEU A 287 -15.36 -40.63 -41.02
C LEU A 287 -16.53 -41.21 -41.82
N SER A 288 -17.70 -40.59 -41.76
CA SER A 288 -18.90 -41.00 -42.51
C SER A 288 -18.80 -40.75 -44.02
N THR A 289 -18.02 -39.74 -44.43
CA THR A 289 -17.78 -39.43 -45.85
C THR A 289 -16.62 -40.25 -46.43
N GLN A 290 -15.80 -40.86 -45.58
CA GLN A 290 -14.63 -41.63 -46.00
C GLN A 290 -15.08 -42.90 -46.73
N LYS A 291 -14.76 -42.99 -48.03
CA LYS A 291 -15.18 -44.09 -48.91
C LYS A 291 -14.45 -45.42 -48.69
N PHE A 292 -13.33 -45.39 -47.98
CA PHE A 292 -12.46 -46.54 -47.77
C PHE A 292 -12.13 -46.66 -46.29
N THR A 293 -12.42 -47.82 -45.72
CA THR A 293 -12.01 -48.14 -44.36
C THR A 293 -10.49 -48.31 -44.29
N PRO A 294 -9.87 -48.20 -43.11
CA PRO A 294 -8.45 -48.52 -42.94
C PRO A 294 -8.09 -49.92 -43.46
N ALA A 295 -8.99 -50.90 -43.31
CA ALA A 295 -8.83 -52.24 -43.87
C ALA A 295 -8.85 -52.25 -45.41
N ASP A 296 -9.69 -51.43 -46.04
CA ASP A 296 -9.69 -51.26 -47.51
C ASP A 296 -8.37 -50.63 -48.00
N ILE A 297 -7.83 -49.64 -47.27
CA ILE A 297 -6.54 -49.02 -47.58
C ILE A 297 -5.39 -50.02 -47.43
N GLU A 298 -5.41 -50.87 -46.39
CA GLU A 298 -4.43 -51.94 -46.21
C GLU A 298 -4.50 -52.98 -47.34
N ARG A 299 -5.71 -53.36 -47.75
CA ARG A 299 -5.93 -54.25 -48.90
C ARG A 299 -5.42 -53.64 -50.21
N ILE A 300 -5.75 -52.38 -50.50
CA ILE A 300 -5.26 -51.66 -51.69
C ILE A 300 -3.72 -51.58 -51.66
N ASN A 301 -3.11 -51.32 -50.51
CA ASN A 301 -1.66 -51.30 -50.37
C ASN A 301 -1.03 -52.69 -50.55
N TRP A 302 -1.71 -53.76 -50.15
CA TRP A 302 -1.27 -55.13 -50.39
C TRP A 302 -1.34 -55.48 -51.89
N GLU A 303 -2.47 -55.23 -52.55
CA GLU A 303 -2.65 -55.42 -54.00
C GLU A 303 -1.62 -54.58 -54.79
N LYS A 304 -1.35 -53.34 -54.37
CA LYS A 304 -0.29 -52.51 -54.97
C LYS A 304 1.10 -53.15 -54.85
N ARG A 305 1.43 -53.74 -53.71
CA ARG A 305 2.72 -54.43 -53.51
C ARG A 305 2.82 -55.69 -54.38
N GLU A 306 1.75 -56.46 -54.51
CA GLU A 306 1.68 -57.66 -55.35
C GLU A 306 1.81 -57.32 -56.85
N LEU A 307 1.11 -56.28 -57.32
CA LEU A 307 1.25 -55.79 -58.69
C LEU A 307 2.68 -55.29 -58.96
N GLN A 308 3.30 -54.59 -58.00
CA GLN A 308 4.69 -54.14 -58.14
C GLN A 308 5.68 -55.33 -58.24
N GLN A 309 5.46 -56.40 -57.45
CA GLN A 309 6.26 -57.62 -57.57
C GLN A 309 6.08 -58.29 -58.93
N THR A 310 4.85 -58.31 -59.46
CA THR A 310 4.54 -58.85 -60.79
C THR A 310 5.20 -58.05 -61.91
N ILE A 311 5.21 -56.72 -61.82
CA ILE A 311 5.92 -55.86 -62.77
C ILE A 311 7.42 -56.15 -62.74
N ASN A 312 8.01 -56.29 -61.55
CA ASN A 312 9.44 -56.57 -61.41
C ASN A 312 9.80 -57.96 -61.98
N SER A 313 8.96 -58.98 -61.80
CA SER A 313 9.22 -60.32 -62.35
C SER A 313 9.09 -60.34 -63.88
N LEU A 314 8.06 -59.68 -64.44
CA LEU A 314 7.89 -59.55 -65.89
C LEU A 314 9.03 -58.76 -66.53
N SER A 315 9.48 -57.68 -65.90
CA SER A 315 10.62 -56.87 -66.40
C SER A 315 11.90 -57.69 -66.46
N LYS A 316 12.16 -58.53 -65.45
CA LYS A 316 13.31 -59.45 -65.45
C LYS A 316 13.20 -60.53 -66.52
N SER A 317 12.00 -61.04 -66.78
CA SER A 317 11.75 -62.01 -67.85
C SER A 317 11.99 -61.39 -69.24
N LEU A 318 11.57 -60.14 -69.43
CA LEU A 318 11.83 -59.38 -70.67
C LEU A 318 13.34 -59.20 -70.91
N GLU A 319 14.08 -58.76 -69.89
CA GLU A 319 15.53 -58.57 -69.98
C GLU A 319 16.27 -59.88 -70.32
N GLN A 320 15.80 -61.02 -69.78
CA GLN A 320 16.33 -62.34 -70.14
C GLN A 320 16.04 -62.74 -71.59
N ALA A 321 14.83 -62.43 -72.10
CA ALA A 321 14.46 -62.71 -73.48
C ALA A 321 15.24 -61.84 -74.47
N GLU A 322 15.44 -60.55 -74.15
CA GLU A 322 16.27 -59.63 -74.94
C GLU A 322 17.73 -60.10 -75.00
N GLN A 323 18.29 -60.53 -73.87
CA GLN A 323 19.65 -61.10 -73.83
C GLN A 323 19.76 -62.39 -74.66
N HIS A 324 18.73 -63.24 -74.66
CA HIS A 324 18.70 -64.44 -75.49
C HIS A 324 18.67 -64.11 -76.98
N MET A 325 17.82 -63.16 -77.38
CA MET A 325 17.74 -62.68 -78.77
C MET A 325 19.09 -62.12 -79.25
N TRP A 326 19.75 -61.29 -78.44
CA TRP A 326 21.06 -60.73 -78.75
C TRP A 326 22.13 -61.82 -78.95
N ASN A 327 22.12 -62.85 -78.11
CA ASN A 327 23.06 -63.97 -78.23
C ASN A 327 22.86 -64.77 -79.53
N GLU A 328 21.60 -64.99 -79.94
CA GLU A 328 21.26 -65.65 -81.21
C GLU A 328 21.68 -64.81 -82.43
N GLU A 329 21.50 -63.49 -82.40
CA GLU A 329 21.97 -62.60 -83.47
C GLU A 329 23.48 -62.66 -83.65
N ILE A 330 24.24 -62.70 -82.55
CA ILE A 330 25.70 -62.90 -82.59
C ILE A 330 26.07 -64.26 -83.19
N ALA A 331 25.34 -65.33 -82.84
CA ALA A 331 25.59 -66.66 -83.37
C ALA A 331 25.35 -66.72 -84.89
N LEU A 332 24.28 -66.10 -85.37
CA LEU A 332 23.96 -66.00 -86.80
C LEU A 332 25.03 -65.22 -87.57
N ALA A 333 25.52 -64.11 -87.01
CA ALA A 333 26.57 -63.30 -87.63
C ALA A 333 27.87 -64.09 -87.81
N LYS A 334 28.29 -64.86 -86.79
CA LYS A 334 29.47 -65.74 -86.87
C LYS A 334 29.32 -66.85 -87.91
N ALA A 335 28.15 -67.49 -87.98
CA ALA A 335 27.90 -68.54 -88.96
C ALA A 335 28.01 -68.01 -90.40
N LYS A 336 27.48 -66.82 -90.67
CA LYS A 336 27.57 -66.17 -91.99
C LYS A 336 29.02 -65.90 -92.41
N GLU A 337 29.84 -65.36 -91.50
CA GLU A 337 31.26 -65.09 -91.78
C GLU A 337 32.03 -66.38 -92.15
N THR A 338 31.79 -67.49 -91.45
CA THR A 338 32.43 -68.77 -91.78
C THR A 338 32.03 -69.33 -93.15
N ALA A 339 30.78 -69.12 -93.58
CA ALA A 339 30.31 -69.55 -94.90
C ALA A 339 30.95 -68.74 -96.04
N GLU A 340 31.13 -67.42 -95.86
CA GLU A 340 31.78 -66.54 -96.83
C GLU A 340 33.25 -66.91 -97.06
N VAL A 341 33.98 -67.30 -96.00
CA VAL A 341 35.36 -67.79 -96.12
C VAL A 341 35.45 -69.06 -96.98
N LYS A 342 34.55 -70.03 -96.76
CA LYS A 342 34.54 -71.30 -97.52
C LYS A 342 34.17 -71.11 -98.98
N LEU A 343 33.27 -70.18 -99.28
CA LEU A 343 32.92 -69.82 -100.64
C LEU A 343 34.12 -69.21 -101.40
N ALA A 344 34.86 -68.32 -100.75
CA ALA A 344 36.05 -67.72 -101.33
C ALA A 344 37.13 -68.78 -101.66
N GLU A 345 37.31 -69.79 -100.81
CA GLU A 345 38.19 -70.94 -101.07
C GLU A 345 37.75 -71.73 -102.31
N TYR A 346 36.45 -72.01 -102.46
CA TYR A 346 35.90 -72.70 -103.62
C TYR A 346 36.15 -71.95 -104.93
N HIS A 347 35.82 -70.65 -105.00
CA HIS A 347 36.04 -69.85 -106.21
C HIS A 347 37.54 -69.76 -106.57
N LYS A 348 38.44 -69.71 -105.58
CA LYS A 348 39.89 -69.76 -105.81
C LYS A 348 40.32 -71.07 -106.47
N LEU A 349 39.80 -72.21 -106.00
CA LEU A 349 40.14 -73.53 -106.55
C LEU A 349 39.59 -73.71 -107.98
N ALA A 350 38.35 -73.29 -108.21
CA ALA A 350 37.69 -73.42 -109.51
C ALA A 350 38.37 -72.57 -110.61
N ARG A 351 38.92 -71.38 -110.27
CA ARG A 351 39.78 -70.60 -111.18
C ARG A 351 41.09 -71.32 -111.51
N LYS A 352 41.73 -71.99 -110.53
CA LYS A 352 42.98 -72.74 -110.75
C LYS A 352 42.81 -73.92 -111.70
N LEU A 353 41.66 -74.59 -111.66
CA LEU A 353 41.32 -75.74 -112.52
C LEU A 353 40.86 -75.35 -113.93
N LYS A 354 40.88 -74.05 -114.27
CA LYS A 354 40.33 -73.49 -115.52
C LYS A 354 38.85 -73.90 -115.75
N LEU A 355 38.04 -73.86 -114.69
CA LEU A 355 36.60 -74.14 -114.74
C LEU A 355 35.75 -72.85 -114.70
N ILE A 356 36.36 -71.72 -114.33
CA ILE A 356 35.71 -70.40 -114.28
C ILE A 356 36.67 -69.40 -114.94
N PRO A 357 36.24 -68.59 -115.93
CA PRO A 357 34.87 -68.39 -116.42
C PRO A 357 34.36 -69.49 -117.36
N VAL A 358 33.07 -69.47 -117.76
CA VAL A 358 32.41 -70.46 -118.66
C VAL A 358 33.17 -70.70 -119.97
N SER A 359 33.96 -69.72 -120.42
CA SER A 359 34.84 -69.80 -121.59
C SER A 359 36.17 -70.50 -121.33
N ALA A 360 36.41 -71.01 -120.12
CA ALA A 360 37.66 -71.65 -119.77
C ALA A 360 37.78 -73.03 -120.42
N GLU A 361 39.02 -73.39 -120.74
CA GLU A 361 39.39 -74.55 -121.57
C GLU A 361 38.76 -75.87 -121.12
N ASN A 362 38.62 -76.06 -119.80
CA ASN A 362 38.05 -77.28 -119.20
C ASN A 362 36.60 -77.09 -118.74
N ALA A 363 36.00 -75.92 -118.96
CA ALA A 363 34.64 -75.63 -118.50
C ALA A 363 33.57 -76.27 -119.40
N CYS A 364 33.93 -76.75 -120.61
CA CYS A 364 33.03 -77.43 -121.54
C CYS A 364 31.67 -76.72 -121.75
N GLY A 365 31.65 -75.39 -121.67
CA GLY A 365 30.44 -74.57 -121.79
C GLY A 365 29.53 -74.52 -120.55
N HIS A 366 29.98 -75.01 -119.39
CA HIS A 366 29.21 -75.06 -118.14
C HIS A 366 29.65 -74.00 -117.11
N ASP A 367 28.70 -73.47 -116.34
CA ASP A 367 28.94 -72.46 -115.29
C ASP A 367 29.18 -73.12 -113.93
N PHE A 368 30.42 -73.06 -113.45
CA PHE A 368 30.84 -73.60 -112.14
C PHE A 368 30.91 -72.50 -111.04
N GLU A 369 30.42 -71.28 -111.30
CA GLU A 369 30.43 -70.18 -110.34
C GLU A 369 29.25 -70.22 -109.36
N ILE A 370 29.53 -70.38 -108.05
CA ILE A 370 28.50 -70.25 -107.00
C ILE A 370 28.26 -68.76 -106.75
N ARG A 371 27.15 -68.22 -107.24
CA ARG A 371 26.75 -66.83 -106.94
C ARG A 371 26.10 -66.78 -105.56
N THR A 372 26.61 -65.92 -104.69
CA THR A 372 25.95 -65.55 -103.43
C THR A 372 24.71 -64.73 -103.73
N SER A 373 23.59 -65.41 -103.97
CA SER A 373 22.29 -64.79 -103.84
C SER A 373 21.98 -64.63 -102.35
N THR A 374 21.57 -63.44 -101.95
CA THR A 374 21.25 -62.98 -100.57
C THR A 374 20.13 -63.78 -99.88
N GLU A 375 19.62 -64.84 -100.51
CA GLU A 375 18.64 -65.76 -99.95
C GLU A 375 19.24 -67.18 -99.89
N TYR A 376 19.75 -67.55 -98.71
CA TYR A 376 20.17 -68.91 -98.39
C TYR A 376 18.92 -69.80 -98.18
N GLY A 377 18.17 -70.02 -99.25
CA GLY A 377 17.01 -70.92 -99.27
C GLY A 377 17.39 -72.35 -99.66
N PRO A 378 16.52 -73.34 -99.38
CA PRO A 378 16.71 -74.74 -99.80
C PRO A 378 16.98 -74.86 -101.32
N SER A 379 16.39 -73.96 -102.11
CA SER A 379 16.51 -73.89 -103.56
C SER A 379 17.95 -73.59 -104.05
N THR A 380 18.73 -72.81 -103.32
CA THR A 380 20.13 -72.46 -103.67
C THR A 380 21.07 -73.65 -103.45
N MET A 381 20.82 -74.46 -102.42
CA MET A 381 21.53 -75.72 -102.21
C MET A 381 21.25 -76.75 -103.30
N VAL A 382 20.00 -76.80 -103.80
CA VAL A 382 19.62 -77.69 -104.91
C VAL A 382 20.33 -77.28 -106.21
N GLN A 383 20.47 -75.98 -106.50
CA GLN A 383 21.23 -75.51 -107.66
C GLN A 383 22.72 -75.90 -107.60
N CYS A 384 23.40 -75.70 -106.46
CA CYS A 384 24.79 -76.13 -106.31
C CYS A 384 24.95 -77.65 -106.48
N ARG A 385 24.00 -78.44 -105.98
CA ARG A 385 24.06 -79.91 -106.09
C ARG A 385 23.82 -80.40 -107.51
N THR A 386 22.82 -79.87 -108.20
CA THR A 386 22.39 -80.39 -109.51
C THR A 386 23.19 -79.77 -110.66
N GLN A 387 23.52 -78.48 -110.62
CA GLN A 387 24.23 -77.81 -111.72
C GLN A 387 25.75 -77.89 -111.58
N ILE A 388 26.31 -77.85 -110.37
CA ILE A 388 27.77 -77.83 -110.20
C ILE A 388 28.27 -79.24 -109.86
N GLN A 389 27.73 -79.87 -108.83
CA GLN A 389 28.26 -81.16 -108.34
C GLN A 389 28.02 -82.33 -109.31
N GLN A 390 26.84 -82.42 -109.94
CA GLN A 390 26.57 -83.48 -110.92
C GLN A 390 27.39 -83.31 -112.21
N LEU A 391 27.58 -82.08 -112.69
CA LEU A 391 28.41 -81.82 -113.88
C LEU A 391 29.89 -82.06 -113.61
N LEU A 392 30.41 -81.66 -112.43
CA LEU A 392 31.77 -82.04 -112.01
C LEU A 392 31.94 -83.56 -111.94
N ARG A 393 30.95 -84.28 -111.40
CA ARG A 393 30.98 -85.75 -111.37
C ARG A 393 30.97 -86.35 -112.77
N LYS A 394 30.15 -85.83 -113.68
CA LYS A 394 30.12 -86.29 -115.07
C LYS A 394 31.46 -86.04 -115.78
N LEU A 395 32.06 -84.86 -115.61
CA LEU A 395 33.38 -84.57 -116.17
C LEU A 395 34.46 -85.53 -115.64
N ILE A 396 34.40 -85.89 -114.35
CA ILE A 396 35.27 -86.92 -113.78
C ILE A 396 35.03 -88.28 -114.46
N THR A 397 33.78 -88.70 -114.64
CA THR A 397 33.44 -89.96 -115.31
C THR A 397 33.88 -89.98 -116.78
N ASP A 398 33.65 -88.90 -117.53
CA ASP A 398 34.03 -88.78 -118.94
C ASP A 398 35.56 -88.87 -119.10
N VAL A 399 36.32 -88.26 -118.18
CA VAL A 399 37.80 -88.36 -118.14
C VAL A 399 38.25 -89.79 -117.79
N ASP A 400 37.57 -90.47 -116.86
CA ASP A 400 37.87 -91.86 -116.50
C ASP A 400 37.53 -92.84 -117.64
N GLU A 401 36.42 -92.64 -118.36
CA GLU A 401 36.02 -93.46 -119.52
C GLU A 401 37.01 -93.29 -120.68
N GLU A 402 37.46 -92.07 -120.97
CA GLU A 402 38.48 -91.83 -121.99
C GLU A 402 39.85 -92.45 -121.61
N CYS A 403 40.24 -92.36 -120.33
CA CYS A 403 41.42 -93.08 -119.83
C CYS A 403 41.27 -94.59 -119.99
N SER A 404 40.09 -95.14 -119.71
CA SER A 404 39.81 -96.57 -119.84
C SER A 404 39.85 -97.02 -121.31
N ARG A 405 39.23 -96.27 -122.23
CA ARG A 405 39.24 -96.54 -123.68
C ARG A 405 40.66 -96.56 -124.25
N LEU A 406 41.50 -95.59 -123.87
CA LEU A 406 42.90 -95.55 -124.28
C LEU A 406 43.68 -96.75 -123.73
N THR A 407 43.32 -97.23 -122.55
CA THR A 407 43.91 -98.43 -121.93
C THR A 407 43.50 -99.71 -122.66
N ASP A 408 42.22 -99.86 -123.04
CA ASP A 408 41.72 -101.02 -123.79
C ASP A 408 42.28 -101.09 -125.21
N MET A 409 42.41 -99.95 -125.89
CA MET A 409 43.05 -99.87 -127.22
C MET A 409 44.51 -100.36 -127.17
N LYS A 410 45.22 -100.03 -126.07
CA LYS A 410 46.59 -100.51 -125.85
C LYS A 410 46.62 -102.04 -125.69
N LEU A 411 45.70 -102.61 -124.93
CA LEU A 411 45.58 -104.07 -124.69
C LEU A 411 45.28 -104.86 -125.98
N SER A 412 44.38 -104.36 -126.83
CA SER A 412 44.06 -104.99 -128.13
C SER A 412 45.25 -105.04 -129.09
N LEU A 413 46.08 -104.00 -129.09
CA LEU A 413 47.32 -103.96 -129.87
C LEU A 413 48.35 -104.97 -129.35
N GLU A 414 48.44 -105.14 -128.02
CA GLU A 414 49.29 -106.16 -127.38
C GLU A 414 48.85 -107.59 -127.76
N GLU A 415 47.54 -107.88 -127.77
CA GLU A 415 46.99 -109.18 -128.17
C GLU A 415 47.26 -109.53 -129.65
N SER A 416 47.16 -108.56 -130.57
CA SER A 416 47.49 -108.78 -131.99
C SER A 416 48.97 -109.13 -132.20
N ILE A 417 49.86 -108.54 -131.40
CA ILE A 417 51.30 -108.87 -131.42
C ILE A 417 51.51 -110.32 -130.95
N GLU A 418 50.81 -110.75 -129.90
CA GLU A 418 50.91 -112.11 -129.35
C GLU A 418 50.40 -113.19 -130.32
N GLN A 419 49.31 -112.91 -131.04
CA GLN A 419 48.73 -113.85 -132.00
C GLN A 419 49.62 -114.10 -133.23
N VAL A 420 50.32 -113.06 -133.71
CA VAL A 420 51.30 -113.22 -134.79
C VAL A 420 52.49 -114.07 -134.33
N ASN A 421 52.96 -113.87 -133.09
CA ASN A 421 54.03 -114.68 -132.52
C ASN A 421 53.65 -116.16 -132.36
N SER A 422 52.41 -116.45 -131.97
CA SER A 422 51.93 -117.84 -131.87
C SER A 422 51.91 -118.56 -133.22
N ASN A 423 51.41 -117.90 -134.28
CA ASN A 423 51.38 -118.50 -135.61
C ASN A 423 52.79 -118.83 -136.16
N ILE A 424 53.79 -118.04 -135.78
CA ILE A 424 55.20 -118.31 -136.10
C ILE A 424 55.68 -119.58 -135.37
N SER A 425 55.30 -119.75 -134.11
CA SER A 425 55.63 -120.93 -133.29
C SER A 425 55.02 -122.22 -133.85
N ASP A 426 53.75 -122.19 -134.26
CA ASP A 426 53.06 -123.37 -134.81
C ASP A 426 53.70 -123.84 -136.12
N LYS A 427 54.07 -122.91 -137.02
CA LYS A 427 54.79 -123.25 -138.25
C LYS A 427 56.19 -123.78 -138.00
N ALA A 428 56.86 -123.36 -136.93
CA ALA A 428 58.15 -123.93 -136.52
C ALA A 428 58.02 -125.38 -136.00
N ASN A 429 56.90 -125.71 -135.35
CA ASN A 429 56.63 -127.07 -134.88
C ASN A 429 56.22 -128.02 -136.01
N ASP A 430 55.42 -127.57 -136.98
CA ASP A 430 55.11 -128.34 -138.19
C ASP A 430 56.40 -128.79 -138.90
N LEU A 431 57.41 -127.90 -138.98
CA LEU A 431 58.73 -128.21 -139.52
C LEU A 431 59.51 -129.24 -138.70
N LYS A 432 59.37 -129.25 -137.37
CA LYS A 432 59.98 -130.27 -136.50
C LYS A 432 59.35 -131.65 -136.72
N GLN A 433 58.02 -131.73 -136.82
CA GLN A 433 57.32 -132.99 -137.07
C GLN A 433 57.72 -133.61 -138.41
N LEU A 434 57.86 -132.79 -139.45
CA LEU A 434 58.35 -133.24 -140.76
C LEU A 434 59.79 -133.77 -140.69
N ARG A 435 60.67 -133.14 -139.91
CA ARG A 435 62.05 -133.63 -139.70
C ARG A 435 62.09 -134.96 -138.94
N GLU A 436 61.23 -135.13 -137.94
CA GLU A 436 61.22 -136.35 -137.13
C GLU A 436 60.62 -137.54 -137.90
N GLN A 437 59.65 -137.30 -138.79
CA GLN A 437 59.15 -138.31 -139.72
C GLN A 437 60.22 -138.81 -140.69
N ILE A 438 61.18 -137.96 -141.08
CA ILE A 438 62.35 -138.36 -141.85
C ILE A 438 63.26 -139.27 -140.99
N ARG A 439 63.49 -138.93 -139.71
CA ARG A 439 64.32 -139.75 -138.81
C ARG A 439 63.74 -141.14 -138.55
N ARG A 440 62.40 -141.25 -138.42
CA ARG A 440 61.71 -142.55 -138.32
C ARG A 440 61.94 -143.43 -139.55
N LEU A 441 62.10 -142.85 -140.73
CA LEU A 441 62.38 -143.64 -141.94
C LEU A 441 63.85 -144.08 -142.00
N ASP A 442 64.79 -143.31 -141.46
CA ASP A 442 66.23 -143.66 -141.45
C ASP A 442 66.57 -144.76 -140.42
N GLU A 443 66.07 -144.68 -139.19
CA GLU A 443 66.34 -145.73 -138.17
C GLU A 443 65.66 -147.06 -138.53
N GLN A 444 64.50 -146.96 -139.17
CA GLN A 444 63.79 -148.09 -139.74
C GLN A 444 64.48 -148.63 -141.01
N LEU A 445 65.54 -148.00 -141.51
CA LEU A 445 66.43 -148.53 -142.55
C LEU A 445 67.71 -149.14 -141.94
N GLU A 446 68.11 -148.67 -140.76
CA GLU A 446 69.26 -149.20 -140.02
C GLU A 446 68.98 -150.59 -139.46
N GLN A 447 67.70 -150.87 -139.14
CA GLN A 447 66.97 -152.14 -139.34
C GLN A 447 67.88 -153.38 -139.46
N ASP A 448 67.41 -154.34 -140.19
CA ASP A 448 68.05 -155.10 -141.26
C ASP A 448 69.59 -155.19 -141.42
N MET A 449 70.46 -154.29 -140.93
CA MET A 449 71.92 -154.40 -141.16
C MET A 449 72.73 -155.13 -140.08
N GLN A 450 72.40 -155.06 -138.78
CA GLN A 450 73.23 -155.70 -137.73
C GLN A 450 72.83 -157.11 -137.32
N VAL A 451 71.97 -157.74 -138.12
CA VAL A 451 71.76 -159.18 -138.34
C VAL A 451 73.06 -160.03 -138.48
N GLY A 452 74.27 -159.50 -138.30
CA GLY A 452 75.52 -160.08 -138.77
C GLY A 452 76.18 -161.15 -137.90
N TYR A 453 76.92 -160.76 -136.86
CA TYR A 453 78.30 -161.27 -136.89
C TYR A 453 78.96 -161.93 -135.68
N ILE A 454 78.73 -161.61 -134.40
CA ILE A 454 79.74 -162.05 -133.41
C ILE A 454 79.17 -162.50 -132.07
N PHE A 455 78.65 -163.73 -132.04
CA PHE A 455 79.13 -164.73 -131.05
C PHE A 455 78.92 -166.14 -131.61
N ASN A 456 79.65 -166.43 -132.69
CA ASN A 456 80.01 -167.78 -133.12
C ASN A 456 81.51 -167.92 -132.80
N ILE A 457 81.92 -169.04 -132.17
CA ILE A 457 83.32 -169.50 -131.92
C ILE A 457 83.98 -168.86 -130.67
N THR A 458 84.35 -169.59 -129.60
CA THR A 458 85.18 -170.83 -129.52
C THR A 458 84.93 -171.57 -128.17
N ASN A 459 84.71 -172.91 -128.12
CA ASN A 459 85.63 -173.94 -127.55
C ASN A 459 87.11 -173.50 -127.52
N VAL A 460 87.89 -173.58 -126.44
CA VAL A 460 87.93 -174.53 -125.30
C VAL A 460 87.58 -173.89 -123.96
#